data_AF-A0A3A0D4Y6-F1
#
_entry.id   AF-A0A3A0D4Y6-F1
#
_cell.length_a   1.000
_cell.length_b   1.000
_cell.length_c   1.000
_cell.angle_alpha   90.00
_cell.angle_beta   90.00
_cell.angle_gamma   90.00
#
_symmetry.space_group_name_H-M   'P 1'
#
loop_
_entity.id
_entity.type
_entity.pdbx_description
1 polymer ?
#
loop_
_entity_poly.entity_id
_entity_poly.type
_entity_poly.pdbx_seq_one_letter_code
_entity_poly.pdbx_strand_id
1 'polypeptide(L)'
;LVKTSCMRQTLHLLQTSDFLLYINALKRSRLAALHQIMSRFGITPKEAQAMTAAIVGALADGPQTQPELIQQILPKVGKKLKAYIKAAWSIQIFRAALVEGLICYGPPRGSKSTFIRVDQWLPPQKEIPETEAKQTLLRRYLRAYGPATARDFSRWSGIGLGVVARRITRNSKREAKELHFA
;
A
#
# COMPACT_ATOMS: atom_id res chain seq x y z
N LEU A 1 7.68 -0.08 15.30
CA LEU A 1 7.94 -0.36 13.86
C LEU A 1 6.76 -1.13 13.31
N VAL A 2 6.46 -0.99 12.02
CA VAL A 2 5.38 -1.69 11.32
C VAL A 2 5.91 -2.29 10.03
N LYS A 3 5.43 -3.51 9.70
CA LYS A 3 5.83 -4.24 8.49
C LYS A 3 4.69 -4.21 7.49
N THR A 4 4.93 -3.69 6.29
CA THR A 4 3.89 -3.58 5.24
C THR A 4 4.49 -3.54 3.82
N SER A 5 3.63 -3.59 2.81
CA SER A 5 4.04 -3.45 1.41
C SER A 5 4.06 -1.97 1.00
N CYS A 6 5.21 -1.48 0.53
CA CYS A 6 5.41 -0.06 0.18
C CYS A 6 5.99 0.12 -1.22
N MET A 7 7.18 0.73 -1.31
CA MET A 7 7.85 1.07 -2.56
C MET A 7 8.02 -0.18 -3.42
N ARG A 8 7.64 -0.08 -4.70
CA ARG A 8 7.65 -1.20 -5.66
C ARG A 8 6.87 -2.44 -5.18
N GLN A 9 5.95 -2.25 -4.23
CA GLN A 9 5.14 -3.30 -3.62
C GLN A 9 5.94 -4.41 -2.92
N THR A 10 7.20 -4.15 -2.57
CA THR A 10 7.99 -5.06 -1.75
C THR A 10 7.68 -4.85 -0.27
N LEU A 11 8.16 -5.77 0.56
CA LEU A 11 8.03 -5.69 2.01
C LEU A 11 9.00 -4.66 2.59
N HIS A 12 8.51 -3.78 3.46
CA HIS A 12 9.30 -2.74 4.13
C HIS A 12 9.00 -2.71 5.62
N LEU A 13 9.99 -2.25 6.38
CA LEU A 13 9.85 -1.92 7.80
C LEU A 13 9.82 -0.39 7.93
N LEU A 14 8.77 0.13 8.56
CA LEU A 14 8.56 1.56 8.72
C LEU A 14 8.42 1.95 10.19
N GLN A 15 8.67 3.22 10.49
CA GLN A 15 8.16 3.81 11.73
C GLN A 15 6.63 3.77 11.71
N THR A 16 6.04 3.40 12.85
CA THR A 16 4.59 3.25 12.97
C THR A 16 3.87 4.58 12.75
N SER A 17 4.46 5.71 13.15
CA SER A 17 3.95 7.06 12.94
C SER A 17 3.91 7.50 11.48
N ASP A 18 4.71 6.87 10.61
CA ASP A 18 4.79 7.20 9.19
C ASP A 18 3.93 6.29 8.31
N PHE A 19 3.19 5.35 8.90
CA PHE A 19 2.46 4.34 8.13
C PHE A 19 1.53 4.98 7.08
N LEU A 20 0.65 5.90 7.49
CA LEU A 20 -0.26 6.57 6.57
C LEU A 20 0.44 7.47 5.55
N LEU A 21 1.60 8.05 5.89
CA LEU A 21 2.41 8.81 4.94
C LEU A 21 2.78 7.93 3.73
N TYR A 22 3.35 6.75 3.96
CA TYR A 22 3.75 5.86 2.88
C TYR A 22 2.55 5.23 2.16
N ILE A 23 1.49 4.85 2.89
CA ILE A 23 0.27 4.32 2.28
C ILE A 23 -0.34 5.37 1.33
N ASN A 24 -0.60 6.58 1.80
CA ASN A 24 -1.31 7.60 1.02
C ASN A 24 -0.47 8.10 -0.15
N ALA A 25 0.87 8.16 -0.02
CA ALA A 25 1.74 8.52 -1.12
C ALA A 25 1.68 7.53 -2.30
N LEU A 26 1.47 6.24 -2.02
CA LEU A 26 1.56 5.15 -2.99
C LEU A 26 0.20 4.55 -3.39
N LYS A 27 -0.87 4.78 -2.60
CA LYS A 27 -2.18 4.11 -2.74
C LYS A 27 -2.78 4.23 -4.14
N ARG A 28 -2.92 5.45 -4.67
CA ARG A 28 -3.62 5.71 -5.94
C ARG A 28 -3.06 4.92 -7.13
N SER A 29 -1.75 5.00 -7.37
CA SER A 29 -1.13 4.31 -8.51
C SER A 29 -1.16 2.79 -8.34
N ARG A 30 -1.00 2.30 -7.10
CA ARG A 30 -1.02 0.86 -6.81
C ARG A 30 -2.43 0.27 -6.94
N LEU A 31 -3.48 0.96 -6.50
CA LEU A 31 -4.86 0.51 -6.69
C LEU A 31 -5.26 0.50 -8.16
N ALA A 32 -4.90 1.55 -8.92
CA ALA A 32 -5.18 1.58 -10.35
C ALA A 32 -4.55 0.37 -11.09
N ALA A 33 -3.28 0.09 -10.81
CA ALA A 33 -2.60 -1.07 -11.39
C ALA A 33 -3.22 -2.41 -10.93
N LEU A 34 -3.62 -2.52 -9.66
CA LEU A 34 -4.27 -3.72 -9.14
C LEU A 34 -5.62 -3.96 -9.79
N HIS A 35 -6.46 -2.94 -9.90
CA HIS A 35 -7.77 -3.04 -10.57
C HIS A 35 -7.62 -3.42 -12.04
N GLN A 36 -6.62 -2.91 -12.74
CA GLN A 36 -6.33 -3.30 -14.12
C GLN A 36 -5.94 -4.78 -14.24
N ILE A 37 -5.23 -5.34 -13.26
CA ILE A 37 -4.91 -6.78 -13.23
C ILE A 37 -6.18 -7.58 -12.93
N MET A 38 -6.93 -7.18 -11.90
CA MET A 38 -8.15 -7.87 -11.46
C MET A 38 -9.23 -7.90 -12.56
N SER A 39 -9.35 -6.84 -13.37
CA SER A 39 -10.29 -6.80 -14.49
C SER A 39 -9.98 -7.81 -15.59
N ARG A 40 -8.70 -8.18 -15.78
CA ARG A 40 -8.30 -9.26 -16.70
C ARG A 40 -8.79 -10.64 -16.25
N PHE A 41 -9.08 -10.80 -14.96
CA PHE A 41 -9.70 -11.99 -14.38
C PHE A 41 -11.23 -11.84 -14.26
N GLY A 42 -11.81 -10.78 -14.84
CA GLY A 42 -13.24 -10.49 -14.77
C GLY A 42 -13.74 -10.09 -13.39
N ILE A 43 -12.83 -9.67 -12.49
CA ILE A 43 -13.19 -9.19 -11.15
C ILE A 43 -13.52 -7.70 -11.21
N THR A 44 -14.73 -7.37 -10.78
CA THR A 44 -15.23 -6.01 -10.73
C THR A 44 -14.69 -5.24 -9.52
N PRO A 45 -14.69 -3.89 -9.56
CA PRO A 45 -14.34 -3.08 -8.39
C PRO A 45 -15.19 -3.40 -7.15
N LYS A 46 -16.47 -3.73 -7.34
CA LYS A 46 -17.39 -4.12 -6.26
C LYS A 46 -16.99 -5.46 -5.63
N GLU A 47 -16.58 -6.44 -6.43
CA GLU A 47 -16.07 -7.72 -5.93
C GLU A 47 -14.72 -7.55 -5.21
N ALA A 48 -13.83 -6.70 -5.73
CA ALA A 48 -12.58 -6.36 -5.05
C ALA A 48 -12.84 -5.72 -3.67
N GLN A 49 -13.77 -4.77 -3.59
CA GLN A 49 -14.17 -4.13 -2.33
C GLN A 49 -14.79 -5.14 -1.36
N ALA A 50 -15.67 -6.02 -1.83
CA ALA A 50 -16.27 -7.07 -1.01
C ALA A 50 -15.21 -8.04 -0.45
N MET A 51 -14.20 -8.39 -1.26
CA MET A 51 -13.05 -9.19 -0.80
C MET A 51 -12.26 -8.46 0.28
N THR A 52 -11.93 -7.18 0.07
CA THR A 52 -11.23 -6.36 1.07
C THR A 52 -12.00 -6.29 2.38
N ALA A 53 -13.32 -6.04 2.31
CA ALA A 53 -14.17 -6.00 3.50
C ALA A 53 -14.22 -7.35 4.23
N ALA A 54 -14.30 -8.47 3.50
CA ALA A 54 -14.26 -9.81 4.09
C ALA A 54 -12.91 -10.09 4.79
N ILE A 55 -11.79 -9.67 4.21
CA ILE A 55 -10.44 -9.79 4.82
C ILE A 55 -10.38 -8.99 6.12
N VAL A 56 -10.82 -7.72 6.09
CA VAL A 56 -10.79 -6.84 7.26
C VAL A 56 -11.71 -7.35 8.37
N GLY A 57 -12.89 -7.87 8.01
CA GLY A 57 -13.82 -8.49 8.96
C GLY A 57 -13.26 -9.76 9.60
N ALA A 58 -12.57 -10.62 8.84
CA ALA A 58 -11.94 -11.84 9.36
C ALA A 58 -10.79 -11.56 10.35
N LEU A 59 -10.27 -10.33 10.37
CA LEU A 59 -9.22 -9.88 11.29
C LEU A 59 -9.77 -9.18 12.54
N ALA A 60 -11.09 -9.12 12.72
CA ALA A 60 -11.71 -8.43 13.86
C ALA A 60 -11.31 -9.02 15.22
N ASP A 61 -11.10 -10.34 15.27
CA ASP A 61 -10.76 -11.07 16.49
C ASP A 61 -9.24 -11.22 16.71
N GLY A 62 -8.42 -10.58 15.86
CA GLY A 62 -6.97 -10.52 16.02
C GLY A 62 -6.15 -11.10 14.85
N PRO A 63 -4.85 -11.37 15.09
CA PRO A 63 -3.92 -11.77 14.03
C PRO A 63 -4.26 -13.13 13.44
N GLN A 64 -4.37 -13.17 12.11
CA GLN A 64 -4.66 -14.40 11.36
C GLN A 64 -3.55 -14.68 10.35
N THR A 65 -3.23 -15.95 10.16
CA THR A 65 -2.34 -16.40 9.09
C THR A 65 -3.07 -16.34 7.75
N GLN A 66 -2.29 -16.30 6.67
CA GLN A 66 -2.83 -16.32 5.32
C GLN A 66 -3.76 -17.51 5.03
N PRO A 67 -3.42 -18.77 5.39
CA PRO A 67 -4.33 -19.90 5.18
C PRO A 67 -5.66 -19.77 5.95
N GLU A 68 -5.62 -19.30 7.20
CA GLU A 68 -6.82 -19.10 8.01
C GLU A 68 -7.75 -18.06 7.36
N LEU A 69 -7.19 -16.93 6.89
CA LEU A 69 -7.95 -15.91 6.18
C LEU A 69 -8.59 -16.46 4.90
N ILE A 70 -7.83 -17.19 4.08
CA ILE A 70 -8.36 -17.79 2.84
C ILE A 70 -9.51 -18.76 3.16
N GLN A 71 -9.36 -19.59 4.20
CA GLN A 71 -10.40 -20.52 4.64
C GLN A 71 -11.68 -19.79 5.06
N GLN A 72 -11.57 -18.63 5.72
CA GLN A 72 -12.72 -17.84 6.14
C GLN A 72 -13.38 -17.04 5.00
N ILE A 73 -12.60 -16.60 4.01
CA ILE A 73 -13.08 -15.75 2.90
C ILE A 73 -13.71 -16.60 1.80
N LEU A 74 -13.14 -17.77 1.48
CA LEU A 74 -13.61 -18.63 0.39
C LEU A 74 -15.13 -18.91 0.43
N PRO A 75 -15.75 -19.24 1.57
CA PRO A 75 -17.20 -19.46 1.62
C PRO A 75 -18.04 -18.22 1.30
N LYS A 76 -17.51 -17.02 1.56
CA LYS A 76 -18.23 -15.73 1.48
C LYS A 76 -18.18 -15.07 0.11
N VAL A 77 -17.41 -15.64 -0.84
CA VAL A 77 -17.15 -15.02 -2.15
C VAL A 77 -17.74 -15.82 -3.32
N GLY A 78 -18.08 -15.12 -4.40
CA GLY A 78 -18.64 -15.71 -5.63
C GLY A 78 -17.66 -16.61 -6.39
N LYS A 79 -18.19 -17.42 -7.33
CA LYS A 79 -17.41 -18.41 -8.11
C LYS A 79 -16.18 -17.80 -8.83
N LYS A 80 -16.32 -16.61 -9.42
CA LYS A 80 -15.22 -15.90 -10.10
C LYS A 80 -14.08 -15.57 -9.15
N LEU A 81 -14.41 -15.03 -7.99
CA LEU A 81 -13.43 -14.65 -6.98
C LEU A 81 -12.77 -15.88 -6.34
N LYS A 82 -13.49 -16.99 -6.19
CA LYS A 82 -12.90 -18.30 -5.81
C LYS A 82 -11.87 -18.76 -6.84
N ALA A 83 -12.18 -18.67 -8.13
CA ALA A 83 -11.24 -19.02 -9.19
C ALA A 83 -10.00 -18.11 -9.18
N TYR A 84 -10.20 -16.80 -8.99
CA TYR A 84 -9.11 -15.84 -8.81
C TYR A 84 -8.23 -16.19 -7.61
N ILE A 85 -8.81 -16.47 -6.44
CA ILE A 85 -8.06 -16.85 -5.23
C ILE A 85 -7.21 -18.12 -5.44
N LYS A 86 -7.74 -19.10 -6.19
CA LYS A 86 -7.01 -20.34 -6.51
C LYS A 86 -5.89 -20.13 -7.53
N ALA A 87 -6.09 -19.24 -8.50
CA ALA A 87 -5.13 -18.96 -9.56
C ALA A 87 -4.06 -17.93 -9.15
N ALA A 88 -4.41 -17.02 -8.25
CA ALA A 88 -3.54 -15.96 -7.78
C ALA A 88 -2.47 -16.52 -6.85
N TRP A 89 -1.25 -15.97 -6.96
CA TRP A 89 -0.26 -16.13 -5.89
C TRP A 89 -0.83 -15.56 -4.60
N SER A 90 -0.64 -16.29 -3.50
CA SER A 90 -1.37 -16.10 -2.25
C SER A 90 -1.37 -14.65 -1.72
N ILE A 91 -0.28 -13.90 -1.95
CA ILE A 91 -0.16 -12.49 -1.52
C ILE A 91 -1.05 -11.51 -2.31
N GLN A 92 -1.40 -11.83 -3.56
CA GLN A 92 -2.18 -10.94 -4.42
C GLN A 92 -3.61 -10.73 -3.89
N ILE A 93 -4.15 -11.73 -3.19
CA ILE A 93 -5.47 -11.70 -2.56
C ILE A 93 -5.57 -10.56 -1.52
N PHE A 94 -4.51 -10.39 -0.72
CA PHE A 94 -4.45 -9.41 0.37
C PHE A 94 -4.02 -8.02 -0.06
N ARG A 95 -3.65 -7.88 -1.34
CA ARG A 95 -2.94 -6.72 -1.84
C ARG A 95 -3.80 -5.47 -1.89
N ALA A 96 -5.10 -5.60 -2.16
CA ALA A 96 -6.03 -4.49 -2.07
C ALA A 96 -6.05 -3.93 -0.63
N ALA A 97 -6.31 -4.77 0.37
CA ALA A 97 -6.33 -4.38 1.77
C ALA A 97 -4.99 -3.77 2.27
N LEU A 98 -3.85 -4.34 1.85
CA LEU A 98 -2.52 -3.80 2.17
C LEU A 98 -2.27 -2.43 1.52
N VAL A 99 -2.64 -2.25 0.24
CA VAL A 99 -2.46 -0.99 -0.49
C VAL A 99 -3.37 0.10 0.05
N GLU A 100 -4.58 -0.29 0.47
CA GLU A 100 -5.53 0.62 1.11
C GLU A 100 -5.11 1.05 2.51
N GLY A 101 -4.19 0.31 3.14
CA GLY A 101 -3.71 0.56 4.51
C GLY A 101 -4.65 0.04 5.59
N LEU A 102 -5.54 -0.89 5.26
CA LEU A 102 -6.51 -1.45 6.20
C LEU A 102 -5.91 -2.60 7.03
N ILE A 103 -4.92 -3.28 6.46
CA ILE A 103 -4.19 -4.37 7.12
C ILE A 103 -2.68 -4.16 6.98
N CYS A 104 -1.91 -4.75 7.88
CA CYS A 104 -0.46 -4.86 7.76
C CYS A 104 0.02 -6.22 8.31
N TYR A 105 1.32 -6.50 8.23
CA TYR A 105 1.86 -7.76 8.75
C TYR A 105 1.96 -7.71 10.28
N GLY A 106 1.47 -8.77 10.92
CA GLY A 106 1.50 -8.94 12.37
C GLY A 106 2.67 -9.78 12.87
N PRO A 107 2.68 -10.07 14.18
CA PRO A 107 3.64 -10.99 14.79
C PRO A 107 3.56 -12.37 14.13
N PRO A 108 4.68 -12.95 13.68
CA PRO A 108 4.65 -14.27 13.04
C PRO A 108 4.17 -15.34 14.02
N ARG A 109 3.46 -16.34 13.50
CA ARG A 109 3.08 -17.54 14.26
C ARG A 109 3.93 -18.71 13.75
N GLY A 110 5.04 -18.98 14.43
CA GLY A 110 6.07 -19.89 13.93
C GLY A 110 6.65 -19.39 12.61
N SER A 111 6.72 -20.26 11.59
CA SER A 111 7.18 -19.90 10.24
C SER A 111 6.15 -19.14 9.40
N LYS A 112 4.91 -18.96 9.88
CA LYS A 112 3.83 -18.36 9.11
C LYS A 112 3.74 -16.85 9.38
N SER A 113 3.64 -16.08 8.30
CA SER A 113 3.28 -14.66 8.39
C SER A 113 1.81 -14.51 8.78
N THR A 114 1.53 -13.53 9.65
CA THR A 114 0.17 -13.13 10.03
C THR A 114 -0.13 -11.74 9.48
N PHE A 115 -1.42 -11.45 9.35
CA PHE A 115 -1.94 -10.12 9.10
C PHE A 115 -2.74 -9.63 10.30
N ILE A 116 -2.80 -8.31 10.45
CA ILE A 116 -3.51 -7.61 11.52
C ILE A 116 -4.29 -6.43 10.95
N ARG A 117 -5.38 -6.05 11.62
CA ARG A 117 -6.18 -4.87 11.31
C ARG A 117 -5.48 -3.62 11.82
N VAL A 118 -5.25 -2.64 10.94
CA VAL A 118 -4.45 -1.45 11.26
C VAL A 118 -5.09 -0.58 12.33
N ASP A 119 -6.41 -0.40 12.26
CA ASP A 119 -7.21 0.42 13.19
C ASP A 119 -7.25 -0.14 14.62
N GLN A 120 -7.05 -1.46 14.79
CA GLN A 120 -7.02 -2.10 16.11
C GLN A 120 -5.60 -2.20 16.68
N TRP A 121 -4.59 -2.36 15.82
CA TRP A 121 -3.24 -2.71 16.26
C TRP A 121 -2.25 -1.55 16.24
N LEU A 122 -2.44 -0.56 15.36
CA LEU A 122 -1.57 0.61 15.34
C LEU A 122 -2.15 1.71 16.23
N PRO A 123 -1.30 2.50 16.91
CA PRO A 123 -1.75 3.71 17.57
C PRO A 123 -2.42 4.66 16.56
N PRO A 124 -3.27 5.60 17.02
CA PRO A 124 -3.91 6.57 16.15
C PRO A 124 -2.92 7.21 15.17
N GLN A 125 -3.26 7.13 13.89
CA GLN A 125 -2.40 7.58 12.81
C GLN A 125 -2.75 9.01 12.46
N LYS A 126 -1.72 9.84 12.21
CA LYS A 126 -1.95 11.20 11.71
C LYS A 126 -2.46 11.13 10.27
N GLU A 127 -3.64 11.69 10.04
CA GLU A 127 -4.16 11.82 8.69
C GLU A 127 -3.26 12.75 7.87
N ILE A 128 -2.99 12.35 6.63
CA ILE A 128 -2.17 13.12 5.69
C ILE A 128 -2.73 12.99 4.28
N PRO A 129 -3.10 14.11 3.61
CA PRO A 129 -3.58 14.05 2.24
C PRO A 129 -2.54 13.46 1.29
N GLU A 130 -2.99 12.73 0.25
CA GLU A 130 -2.12 12.11 -0.77
C GLU A 130 -1.09 13.11 -1.34
N THR A 131 -1.52 14.34 -1.56
CA THR A 131 -0.71 15.44 -2.10
C THR A 131 0.48 15.76 -1.19
N GLU A 132 0.23 15.93 0.10
CA GLU A 132 1.26 16.24 1.10
C GLU A 132 2.14 15.02 1.37
N ALA A 133 1.54 13.82 1.39
CA ALA A 133 2.25 12.57 1.57
C ALA A 133 3.30 12.34 0.47
N LYS A 134 2.94 12.59 -0.79
CA LYS A 134 3.88 12.50 -1.92
C LYS A 134 5.02 13.51 -1.84
N GLN A 135 4.74 14.73 -1.39
CA GLN A 135 5.77 15.77 -1.22
C GLN A 135 6.74 15.38 -0.11
N THR A 136 6.22 14.95 1.03
CA THR A 136 7.03 14.49 2.16
C THR A 136 7.88 13.28 1.78
N LEU A 137 7.32 12.32 1.04
CA LEU A 137 8.06 11.17 0.51
C LEU A 137 9.22 11.59 -0.40
N LEU A 138 8.98 12.54 -1.32
CA LEU A 138 10.01 13.07 -2.22
C LEU A 138 11.13 13.78 -1.44
N ARG A 139 10.79 14.65 -0.47
CA ARG A 139 11.78 15.35 0.36
C ARG A 139 12.63 14.37 1.16
N ARG A 140 12.02 13.36 1.77
CA ARG A 140 12.74 12.31 2.51
C ARG A 140 13.64 11.51 1.59
N TYR A 141 13.21 11.21 0.37
CA TYR A 141 14.04 10.57 -0.64
C TYR A 141 15.25 11.42 -1.02
N LEU A 142 15.05 12.70 -1.35
CA LEU A 142 16.15 13.60 -1.73
C LEU A 142 17.13 13.85 -0.59
N ARG A 143 16.65 13.90 0.67
CA ARG A 143 17.53 14.01 1.83
C ARG A 143 18.44 12.79 2.02
N ALA A 144 17.99 11.59 1.62
CA ALA A 144 18.73 10.35 1.81
C ALA A 144 19.56 9.94 0.59
N TYR A 145 19.08 10.26 -0.62
CA TYR A 145 19.64 9.76 -1.89
C TYR A 145 19.92 10.88 -2.90
N GLY A 146 19.83 12.15 -2.50
CA GLY A 146 20.10 13.29 -3.36
C GLY A 146 21.59 13.51 -3.62
N PRO A 147 21.95 14.21 -4.71
CA PRO A 147 21.08 14.72 -5.78
C PRO A 147 20.56 13.58 -6.69
N ALA A 148 19.27 13.64 -7.06
CA ALA A 148 18.61 12.59 -7.84
C ALA A 148 17.58 13.17 -8.83
N THR A 149 17.37 12.49 -9.96
CA THR A 149 16.42 12.91 -10.98
C THR A 149 14.98 12.45 -10.69
N ALA A 150 14.02 13.02 -11.42
CA ALA A 150 12.63 12.53 -11.43
C ALA A 150 12.52 11.05 -11.81
N ARG A 151 13.42 10.56 -12.69
CA ARG A 151 13.47 9.17 -13.14
C ARG A 151 13.94 8.25 -12.01
N ASP A 152 14.94 8.68 -11.25
CA ASP A 152 15.47 7.93 -10.11
C ASP A 152 14.41 7.77 -9.02
N PHE A 153 13.72 8.87 -8.68
CA PHE A 153 12.61 8.81 -7.73
C PHE A 153 11.46 7.92 -8.20
N SER A 154 11.11 8.00 -9.50
CA SER A 154 10.07 7.14 -10.09
C SER A 154 10.45 5.66 -9.99
N ARG A 155 11.69 5.31 -10.33
CA ARG A 155 12.23 3.95 -10.22
C ARG A 155 12.26 3.46 -8.77
N TRP A 156 12.67 4.33 -7.85
CA TRP A 156 12.75 4.00 -6.43
C TRP A 156 11.36 3.78 -5.81
N SER A 157 10.45 4.73 -5.99
CA SER A 157 9.11 4.72 -5.37
C SER A 157 8.15 3.74 -6.04
N GLY A 158 8.31 3.49 -7.34
CA GLY A 158 7.30 2.82 -8.18
C GLY A 158 6.13 3.73 -8.56
N ILE A 159 6.21 5.05 -8.32
CA ILE A 159 5.24 6.02 -8.82
C ILE A 159 5.59 6.32 -10.28
N GLY A 160 4.60 6.24 -11.18
CA GLY A 160 4.80 6.49 -12.61
C GLY A 160 5.38 7.89 -12.90
N LEU A 161 6.32 7.96 -13.84
CA LEU A 161 7.10 9.17 -14.14
C LEU A 161 6.22 10.38 -14.49
N GLY A 162 5.10 10.19 -15.21
CA GLY A 162 4.17 11.29 -15.53
C GLY A 162 3.46 11.89 -14.32
N VAL A 163 3.33 11.15 -13.21
CA VAL A 163 2.82 11.68 -11.93
C VAL A 163 3.93 12.42 -11.17
N VAL A 164 5.15 11.90 -11.23
CA VAL A 164 6.34 12.50 -10.59
C VAL A 164 6.73 13.83 -11.26
N ALA A 165 6.83 13.85 -12.60
CA ALA A 165 7.27 15.01 -13.36
C ALA A 165 6.37 16.23 -13.16
N ARG A 166 5.04 16.05 -13.19
CA ARG A 166 4.05 17.11 -12.90
C ARG A 166 4.16 17.67 -11.47
N ARG A 167 4.72 16.90 -10.55
CA ARG A 167 4.87 17.26 -9.14
C ARG A 167 6.16 18.04 -8.90
N ILE A 168 7.26 17.55 -9.47
CA ILE A 168 8.57 18.20 -9.38
C ILE A 168 8.53 19.58 -10.04
N THR A 169 7.90 19.74 -11.20
CA THR A 169 7.78 21.07 -11.86
C THR A 169 6.96 22.08 -11.05
N ARG A 170 6.04 21.63 -10.19
CA ARG A 170 5.25 22.48 -9.30
C ARG A 170 6.00 22.83 -8.01
N ASN A 171 6.84 21.93 -7.53
CA ASN A 171 7.69 22.15 -6.36
C ASN A 171 8.96 22.94 -6.70
N SER A 172 9.60 22.74 -7.86
CA SER A 172 10.82 23.47 -8.22
C SER A 172 10.60 24.98 -8.35
N LYS A 173 9.40 25.45 -8.73
CA LYS A 173 9.07 26.89 -8.67
C LYS A 173 8.93 27.47 -7.24
N ARG A 174 8.77 26.61 -6.22
CA ARG A 174 8.57 27.01 -4.81
C ARG A 174 9.83 26.71 -3.97
N GLU A 175 10.43 25.54 -4.16
CA GLU A 175 11.66 25.10 -3.50
C GLU A 175 12.92 25.76 -4.11
N ALA A 176 12.93 26.20 -5.38
CA ALA A 176 14.01 27.08 -5.88
C ALA A 176 14.01 28.48 -5.25
N LYS A 177 12.91 28.88 -4.59
CA LYS A 177 12.86 30.07 -3.73
C LYS A 177 13.28 29.80 -2.28
N GLU A 178 13.25 28.54 -1.83
CA GLU A 178 13.57 28.14 -0.45
C GLU A 178 14.93 27.44 -0.31
N LEU A 179 15.61 27.11 -1.43
CA LEU A 179 16.98 26.56 -1.45
C LEU A 179 18.06 27.64 -1.64
N HIS A 180 17.71 28.91 -1.53
CA HIS A 180 18.64 30.02 -1.32
C HIS A 180 18.55 30.53 0.12
N PHE A 181 18.83 29.68 1.10
CA PHE A 181 19.27 30.11 2.43
C PHE A 181 20.11 29.02 3.08
N ALA A 182 21.42 29.15 2.88
CA ALA A 182 22.56 28.89 3.77
C ALA A 182 23.75 28.43 2.94
#